data_AF-A0A6I1K5J7-F1
#
_entry.id   AF-A0A6I1K5J7-F1
#
_cell.length_a   1.000
_cell.length_b   1.000
_cell.length_c   1.000
_cell.angle_alpha   90.00
_cell.angle_beta   90.00
_cell.angle_gamma   90.00
#
_symmetry.space_group_name_H-M   'P 1'
#
loop_
_entity.id
_entity.type
_entity.pdbx_description
1 polymer ?
#
loop_
_entity_poly.entity_id
_entity_poly.type
_entity_poly.pdbx_seq_one_letter_code
_entity_poly.pdbx_strand_id
1 'polypeptide(L)' 'MKLRLDLLKYLTDEDIMEEALANTHRYKPEPLFAKTGKGYLRPATPEEKEEDMRRSEAFIARIKARAEADQKKEPPTSTV' A
#
# COMPACT_ATOMS: atom_id res chain seq x y z
N MET A 1 5.44 -9.58 7.87
CA MET A 1 5.75 -9.04 6.52
C MET A 1 7.11 -8.36 6.54
N LYS A 2 7.91 -8.46 5.46
CA LYS A 2 9.16 -7.69 5.28
C LYS A 2 8.85 -6.41 4.53
N LEU A 3 9.39 -5.27 4.96
CA LEU A 3 9.22 -3.98 4.28
C LEU A 3 10.08 -3.93 3.00
N ARG A 4 9.47 -3.54 1.87
CA ARG A 4 10.10 -3.45 0.54
C ARG A 4 10.21 -1.99 0.12
N LEU A 5 11.19 -1.29 0.68
CA LEU A 5 11.41 0.14 0.40
C LEU A 5 11.90 0.39 -1.03
N ASP A 6 12.50 -0.62 -1.67
CA ASP A 6 12.94 -0.60 -3.07
C ASP A 6 11.80 -0.36 -4.06
N LEU A 7 10.56 -0.68 -3.67
CA LEU A 7 9.38 -0.54 -4.51
C LEU A 7 8.70 0.84 -4.38
N LEU A 8 9.10 1.66 -3.41
CA LEU A 8 8.45 2.97 -3.15
C LEU A 8 8.57 3.95 -4.31
N LYS A 9 9.64 3.89 -5.12
CA LYS A 9 9.82 4.74 -6.31
C LYS A 9 8.68 4.57 -7.32
N TYR A 10 8.03 3.41 -7.35
CA TYR A 10 7.02 3.04 -8.34
C TYR A 10 5.58 3.16 -7.83
N LEU A 11 5.43 3.68 -6.61
CA LEU A 11 4.14 3.99 -5.99
C LEU A 11 3.54 5.24 -6.66
N THR A 12 2.25 5.20 -6.99
CA THR A 12 1.53 6.39 -7.48
C THR A 12 0.52 6.90 -6.47
N ASP A 13 0.10 8.15 -6.63
CA ASP A 13 -0.90 8.78 -5.77
C ASP A 13 -2.26 8.05 -5.86
N GLU A 14 -2.60 7.51 -7.04
CA GLU A 14 -3.82 6.71 -7.24
C GLU A 14 -3.78 5.42 -6.42
N ASP A 15 -2.63 4.76 -6.32
CA ASP A 15 -2.49 3.54 -5.51
C ASP A 15 -2.73 3.85 -4.02
N ILE A 16 -2.23 4.99 -3.54
CA ILE A 16 -2.45 5.45 -2.16
C ILE A 16 -3.94 5.76 -1.94
N MET A 17 -4.57 6.42 -2.90
CA MET A 17 -5.99 6.74 -2.84
C MET A 17 -6.86 5.47 -2.82
N GLU A 18 -6.56 4.48 -3.65
CA GLU A 18 -7.27 3.19 -3.71
C GLU A 18 -7.24 2.49 -2.35
N GLU A 19 -6.06 2.39 -1.72
CA GLU A 19 -5.92 1.77 -0.40
C GLU A 19 -6.58 2.60 0.72
N ALA A 20 -6.54 3.94 0.63
CA ALA A 20 -7.22 4.79 1.59
C ALA A 20 -8.75 4.62 1.55
N LEU A 21 -9.32 4.57 0.34
CA LEU A 21 -10.76 4.33 0.13
C LEU A 21 -11.16 2.94 0.61
N ALA A 22 -10.37 1.91 0.30
CA ALA A 22 -10.64 0.52 0.71
C ALA A 22 -10.66 0.33 2.24
N ASN A 23 -9.97 1.19 3.00
CA ASN A 23 -9.92 1.14 4.46
C ASN A 23 -10.86 2.13 5.16
N THR A 24 -11.61 2.94 4.40
CA THR A 24 -12.43 4.03 4.95
C THR A 24 -13.55 3.50 5.86
N HIS A 25 -14.12 2.31 5.60
CA HIS A 25 -15.16 1.71 6.45
C HIS A 25 -14.67 1.32 7.86
N ARG A 26 -13.35 1.16 8.03
CA ARG A 26 -12.72 0.90 9.32
C ARG A 26 -12.42 2.17 10.09
N TYR A 27 -12.40 3.33 9.42
CA TYR A 27 -12.21 4.62 10.05
C TYR A 27 -13.42 4.99 10.90
N LYS A 28 -13.15 5.34 12.15
CA LYS A 28 -14.13 5.92 13.07
C LYS A 28 -13.66 7.31 13.49
N PRO A 29 -14.48 8.35 13.26
CA PRO A 29 -14.10 9.72 13.59
C PRO A 29 -14.02 9.94 15.11
N GLU A 30 -14.86 9.23 15.87
CA GLU A 30 -14.87 9.29 17.34
C GLU A 30 -13.67 8.53 17.91
N PRO A 31 -12.77 9.15 18.69
CA PRO A 31 -11.64 8.46 19.31
C PRO A 31 -12.09 7.47 20.41
N LEU A 32 -11.51 6.27 20.45
CA LEU A 32 -11.76 5.26 21.51
C LEU A 32 -11.40 5.75 22.92
N PHE A 33 -10.34 6.54 23.04
CA PHE A 33 -9.86 7.09 24.30
C PHE A 33 -9.47 8.56 24.06
N ALA A 34 -10.48 9.43 24.14
CA ALA A 34 -10.33 10.85 23.90
C ALA A 34 -9.33 11.51 24.88
N LYS A 35 -8.10 11.69 24.41
CA LYS A 35 -7.20 12.77 24.87
C LYS A 35 -6.59 13.57 23.71
N THR A 36 -6.60 13.05 22.48
CA THR A 36 -5.88 13.65 21.35
C THR A 36 -6.74 14.01 20.14
N GLY A 37 -8.06 13.78 20.17
CA GLY A 37 -9.00 14.30 19.16
C GLY A 37 -8.83 13.78 17.72
N LYS A 38 -8.11 12.67 17.52
CA LYS A 38 -7.92 12.05 16.20
C LYS A 38 -8.71 10.75 16.14
N GLY A 39 -9.48 10.55 15.07
CA GLY A 39 -10.21 9.29 14.81
C GLY A 39 -9.29 8.07 14.78
N TYR A 40 -9.87 6.87 14.89
CA TYR A 40 -9.14 5.61 14.96
C TYR A 40 -9.57 4.62 13.88
N LEU A 41 -8.67 3.71 13.51
CA LEU A 41 -9.02 2.54 12.70
C LEU A 41 -9.43 1.40 13.62
N ARG A 42 -10.60 0.81 13.37
CA ARG A 42 -11.02 -0.40 14.08
C ARG A 42 -10.05 -1.56 13.80
N PRO A 43 -9.87 -2.46 14.79
CA PRO A 43 -9.18 -3.73 14.55
C PRO A 43 -9.81 -4.46 13.37
N ALA A 44 -8.97 -5.04 12.51
CA ALA A 44 -9.43 -5.88 11.40
C ALA A 44 -9.96 -7.22 11.92
N THR A 45 -11.10 -7.68 11.39
CA THR A 45 -11.54 -9.07 11.56
C THR A 45 -10.61 -10.05 10.81
N PRO A 46 -10.67 -11.36 11.08
CA PRO A 46 -9.90 -12.34 10.32
C PRO A 46 -10.15 -12.27 8.80
N GLU A 47 -11.40 -12.06 8.40
CA GLU A 47 -11.82 -11.95 7.00
C GLU A 47 -11.24 -10.68 6.35
N GLU A 48 -11.35 -9.54 7.05
CA GLU A 48 -10.74 -8.28 6.59
C GLU A 48 -9.21 -8.41 6.45
N LYS A 49 -8.54 -9.14 7.36
CA LYS A 49 -7.10 -9.40 7.24
C LYS A 49 -6.77 -10.25 6.02
N GLU A 50 -7.59 -11.23 5.70
CA GLU A 50 -7.38 -12.06 4.51
C GLU A 50 -7.54 -11.24 3.22
N GLU A 51 -8.55 -10.38 3.18
CA GLU A 51 -8.75 -9.44 2.08
C GLU A 51 -7.60 -8.43 1.98
N ASP A 52 -7.14 -7.87 3.09
CA ASP A 52 -5.99 -6.96 3.15
C ASP A 52 -4.73 -7.65 2.60
N MET A 53 -4.50 -8.92 2.95
CA MET A 53 -3.38 -9.70 2.41
C MET A 53 -3.51 -9.91 0.91
N ARG A 54 -4.70 -10.30 0.44
CA ARG A 54 -4.98 -10.50 -1.00
C ARG A 54 -4.74 -9.22 -1.80
N ARG A 55 -5.22 -8.07 -1.31
CA ARG A 55 -4.98 -6.76 -1.92
C ARG A 55 -3.50 -6.41 -1.91
N SER A 56 -2.81 -6.62 -0.79
CA SER A 56 -1.38 -6.36 -0.67
C SER A 56 -0.55 -7.21 -1.64
N GLU A 57 -0.89 -8.47 -1.84
CA GLU A 57 -0.20 -9.35 -2.79
C GLU A 57 -0.41 -8.90 -4.24
N ALA A 58 -1.67 -8.59 -4.61
CA ALA A 58 -2.00 -8.06 -5.92
C ALA A 58 -1.29 -6.72 -6.17
N PHE A 59 -1.21 -5.87 -5.16
CA PHE A 59 -0.54 -4.59 -5.23
C PHE A 59 0.97 -4.72 -5.44
N ILE A 60 1.63 -5.60 -4.67
CA ILE A 60 3.05 -5.91 -4.84
C ILE A 60 3.33 -6.44 -6.26
N ALA A 61 2.45 -7.29 -6.80
CA ALA A 61 2.59 -7.79 -8.16
C ALA A 61 2.50 -6.66 -9.20
N ARG A 62 1.52 -5.74 -9.07
CA ARG A 62 1.38 -4.56 -9.92
C ARG A 62 2.63 -3.68 -9.88
N ILE A 63 3.14 -3.37 -8.69
CA ILE A 63 4.32 -2.50 -8.55
C ILE A 63 5.58 -3.18 -9.11
N LYS A 64 5.77 -4.48 -8.88
CA LYS A 64 6.91 -5.21 -9.47
C LYS A 64 6.89 -5.15 -10.99
N ALA A 65 5.73 -5.32 -11.62
CA ALA A 65 5.60 -5.21 -13.07
C ALA A 65 5.98 -3.81 -13.59
N ARG A 66 5.62 -2.74 -12.84
CA ARG A 66 6.05 -1.37 -13.17
C ARG A 66 7.56 -1.20 -13.02
N ALA A 67 8.14 -1.73 -11.96
CA ALA A 67 9.58 -1.69 -11.72
C ALA A 67 10.37 -2.40 -12.85
N GLU A 68 9.90 -3.58 -13.29
CA GLU A 68 10.49 -4.31 -14.41
C GLU A 68 10.34 -3.56 -15.74
N ALA A 69 9.21 -2.88 -15.96
CA ALA A 69 9.00 -2.07 -17.16
C ALA A 69 9.92 -0.83 -17.19
N ASP A 70 10.19 -0.21 -16.03
CA ASP A 70 11.14 0.90 -15.91
C ASP A 70 12.58 0.44 -16.20
N GLN A 71 12.98 -0.71 -15.65
CA GLN A 71 14.30 -1.32 -15.90
C GLN A 71 14.52 -1.69 -17.38
N LYS A 72 13.47 -2.04 -18.13
CA LYS A 72 13.57 -2.30 -19.57
C LYS A 72 13.71 -1.02 -20.41
N LYS A 73 13.30 0.14 -19.87
CA LYS A 73 13.41 1.44 -20.53
C LYS A 73 14.80 2.07 -20.36
N GLU A 74 15.47 1.78 -19.25
CA GLU A 74 16.90 2.12 -19.08
C GLU A 74 17.74 1.01 -19.72
N PRO A 75 18.31 1.19 -20.94
CA PRO A 75 19.27 0.21 -21.46
C PRO A 75 20.45 0.13 -20.49
N PRO A 76 21.10 -1.05 -20.33
CA PRO A 76 22.28 -1.14 -19.49
C PRO A 76 23.32 -0.16 -20.02
N THR A 77 23.64 0.86 -19.23
CA THR A 77 24.74 1.76 -19.50
C THR A 77 25.99 0.89 -19.54
N SER A 78 26.45 0.59 -20.76
CA SER A 78 27.74 -0.03 -21.02
C SER A 78 28.81 0.93 -20.52
N THR A 79 29.24 0.77 -19.27
CA THR A 79 30.42 1.46 -18.76
C THR A 79 31.63 0.81 -19.42
N VAL A 80 32.28 1.58 -20.28
CA VAL A 80 33.59 1.31 -20.92
C VAL A 80 34.70 1.32 -19.88
#